data_AF-A0AAE0B772-F1
#
_entry.id   AF-A0AAE0B772-F1
#
_cell.length_a   1.000
_cell.length_b   1.000
_cell.length_c   1.000
_cell.angle_alpha   90.00
_cell.angle_beta   90.00
_cell.angle_gamma   90.00
#
_symmetry.space_group_name_H-M   'P 1'
#
loop_
_entity.id
_entity.type
_entity.pdbx_description
1 polymer ?
#
loop_
_entity_poly.entity_id
_entity_poly.type
_entity_poly.pdbx_seq_one_letter_code
_entity_poly.pdbx_strand_id
1 'polypeptide(L)' 'MADTIREYFTDLFRSSAPSPATIRKATGGIHTRLTEEMRDDLNRVFTADEIKAAVFSMGPTKAPGPEGFQALFFQKF' A
#
# COMPACT_ATOMS: atom_id res chain seq x y z
N MET A 1 -1.92 26.64 1.01
CA MET A 1 -1.47 25.70 2.06
C MET A 1 -1.56 24.25 1.57
N ALA A 2 -2.76 23.77 1.20
CA ALA A 2 -2.94 22.40 0.68
C ALA A 2 -2.12 22.13 -0.59
N ASP A 3 -2.11 23.05 -1.55
CA ASP A 3 -1.33 22.89 -2.80
C ASP A 3 0.17 22.86 -2.55
N THR A 4 0.69 23.72 -1.67
CA THR A 4 2.11 23.76 -1.29
C THR A 4 2.56 22.46 -0.62
N ILE A 5 1.74 21.89 0.27
CA ILE A 5 2.02 20.60 0.93
C ILE A 5 2.01 19.48 -0.11
N ARG A 6 1.01 19.47 -1.00
CA ARG A 6 0.91 18.49 -2.07
C ARG A 6 2.12 18.55 -3.00
N GLU A 7 2.52 19.74 -3.45
CA GLU A 7 3.68 19.93 -4.32
C GLU A 7 4.97 19.45 -3.65
N TYR A 8 5.18 19.83 -2.38
CA TYR A 8 6.33 19.39 -1.60
C TYR A 8 6.43 17.86 -1.53
N PHE A 9 5.35 17.18 -1.12
CA PHE A 9 5.38 15.73 -1.01
C PHE A 9 5.40 15.03 -2.37
N THR A 10 4.81 15.63 -3.39
CA THR A 10 4.89 15.13 -4.77
C THR A 10 6.34 15.15 -5.26
N ASP A 11 7.08 16.23 -5.01
CA ASP A 11 8.50 16.33 -5.35
C ASP A 11 9.36 15.40 -4.49
N LEU A 12 9.11 15.36 -3.17
CA LEU A 12 9.85 14.52 -2.22
C LEU A 12 9.76 13.03 -2.56
N PHE A 13 8.57 12.55 -2.94
CA PHE A 13 8.35 11.15 -3.32
C PHE A 13 8.50 10.90 -4.82
N ARG A 14 8.88 11.92 -5.62
CA ARG A 14 9.13 11.75 -7.05
C ARG A 14 10.34 10.84 -7.23
N SER A 15 10.18 9.80 -8.03
CA SER A 15 11.31 8.97 -8.44
C SER A 15 12.37 9.81 -9.14
N SER A 16 13.64 9.56 -8.84
CA SER A 16 14.77 10.13 -9.58
C SER A 16 14.95 9.52 -10.98
N ALA A 17 14.06 8.61 -11.39
CA ALA A 17 14.12 7.83 -12.63
C ALA A 17 15.51 7.16 -12.82
N PRO A 18 15.95 6.33 -11.85
CA PRO A 18 17.28 5.73 -11.90
C PRO A 18 17.42 4.80 -13.11
N SER A 19 18.62 4.76 -13.67
CA SER A 19 18.92 3.86 -14.79
C SER A 19 18.68 2.39 -14.41
N PRO A 20 18.37 1.50 -15.37
CA PRO A 20 18.26 0.07 -15.11
C PRO A 20 19.53 -0.54 -14.46
N ALA A 21 20.70 0.01 -14.74
CA ALA A 21 21.95 -0.43 -14.11
C ALA A 21 21.99 -0.08 -12.61
N THR A 22 21.53 1.10 -12.23
CA THR A 22 21.42 1.54 -10.83
C THR A 22 20.43 0.66 -10.06
N ILE A 23 19.27 0.37 -10.66
CA ILE A 23 18.27 -0.53 -10.06
C ILE A 23 18.87 -1.91 -9.87
N ARG A 24 19.49 -2.50 -10.91
CA ARG A 24 20.13 -3.82 -10.81
C ARG A 24 21.26 -3.87 -9.78
N LYS A 25 22.03 -2.79 -9.62
CA LYS A 25 23.06 -2.71 -8.58
C LYS A 25 22.45 -2.77 -7.18
N ALA A 26 21.32 -2.09 -6.96
CA ALA A 26 20.61 -2.11 -5.68
C ALA A 26 19.86 -3.43 -5.42
N THR A 27 19.30 -4.05 -6.46
CA THR A 27 18.46 -5.25 -6.34
C THR A 27 19.19 -6.55 -6.67
N GLY A 28 20.46 -6.52 -7.05
CA GLY A 28 21.18 -7.68 -7.60
C GLY A 28 21.36 -8.84 -6.63
N GLY A 29 21.29 -8.60 -5.32
CA GLY A 29 21.27 -9.64 -4.28
C GLY A 29 19.87 -10.19 -3.95
N ILE A 30 18.82 -9.66 -4.58
CA ILE A 30 17.45 -10.14 -4.38
C ILE A 30 17.23 -11.29 -5.36
N HIS A 31 17.30 -12.51 -4.84
CA HIS A 31 16.92 -13.70 -5.59
C HIS A 31 15.39 -13.85 -5.60
N THR A 32 14.82 -14.41 -6.67
CA THR A 32 13.37 -14.67 -6.78
C THR A 32 12.91 -15.52 -5.59
N ARG A 33 12.08 -14.92 -4.74
CA ARG A 33 11.66 -15.49 -3.45
C ARG A 33 10.18 -15.92 -3.41
N LEU A 34 9.42 -15.66 -4.48
CA LEU A 34 8.02 -16.07 -4.55
C LEU A 34 7.93 -17.49 -5.12
N THR A 35 7.47 -18.42 -4.30
CA THR A 35 7.05 -19.74 -4.77
C THR A 35 5.78 -19.62 -5.62
N GLU A 36 5.43 -20.66 -6.37
CA GLU A 36 4.18 -20.66 -7.14
C GLU A 36 2.97 -20.45 -6.23
N GLU A 37 2.94 -21.13 -5.08
CA GLU A 37 1.89 -20.98 -4.07
C GLU A 37 1.75 -19.53 -3.58
N MET A 38 2.87 -18.83 -3.33
CA MET A 38 2.82 -17.41 -2.95
C MET A 38 2.29 -16.54 -4.09
N ARG A 39 2.61 -16.88 -5.35
CA ARG A 39 2.09 -16.16 -6.52
C ARG A 39 0.58 -16.38 -6.65
N ASP A 40 0.11 -17.60 -6.46
CA ASP A 40 -1.30 -17.93 -6.53
C ASP A 40 -2.09 -17.22 -5.44
N ASP A 41 -1.58 -17.18 -4.20
CA ASP A 41 -2.24 -16.45 -3.11
C ASP A 41 -2.26 -14.94 -3.34
N LEU A 42 -1.17 -14.34 -3.85
CA LEU A 42 -1.12 -12.91 -4.18
C LEU A 42 -2.05 -12.52 -5.34
N ASN A 43 -2.39 -13.45 -6.23
CA ASN A 43 -3.30 -13.22 -7.36
C ASN A 43 -4.75 -13.63 -7.06
N ARG A 44 -5.03 -14.19 -5.87
CA ARG A 44 -6.36 -14.62 -5.47
C ARG A 44 -7.30 -13.44 -5.29
N VAL A 45 -8.58 -13.67 -5.61
CA VAL A 45 -9.65 -12.71 -5.32
C VAL A 45 -9.85 -12.58 -3.80
N PHE A 46 -9.90 -11.36 -3.30
CA PHE A 46 -10.19 -11.09 -1.90
C PHE A 46 -11.58 -11.61 -1.50
N THR A 47 -11.66 -12.19 -0.31
CA THR A 47 -12.91 -12.66 0.27
C THR A 47 -13.50 -11.62 1.24
N ALA A 48 -14.82 -11.70 1.47
CA ALA A 48 -15.50 -10.85 2.43
C ALA A 48 -14.91 -11.01 3.86
N ASP A 49 -14.49 -12.22 4.22
CA ASP A 49 -13.89 -12.51 5.53
C ASP A 49 -12.52 -11.85 5.69
N GLU A 50 -11.69 -11.85 4.65
CA GLU A 50 -10.40 -11.13 4.67
C GLU A 50 -10.58 -9.62 4.77
N ILE A 51 -11.55 -9.08 4.02
CA ILE A 51 -11.90 -7.66 4.09
C ILE A 51 -12.35 -7.32 5.51
N LYS A 52 -13.24 -8.12 6.09
CA LYS A 52 -13.71 -7.93 7.46
C LYS A 52 -12.56 -8.02 8.47
N ALA A 53 -11.71 -9.04 8.38
CA ALA A 53 -10.56 -9.19 9.25
C ALA A 53 -9.60 -8.00 9.16
N ALA A 54 -9.29 -7.53 7.95
CA ALA A 54 -8.47 -6.37 7.73
C ALA A 54 -9.10 -5.11 8.34
N VAL A 55 -10.39 -4.87 8.11
CA VAL A 55 -11.12 -3.71 8.67
C VAL A 55 -11.12 -3.72 10.19
N PHE A 56 -11.38 -4.86 10.82
CA PHE A 56 -11.44 -4.98 12.28
C PHE A 56 -10.05 -5.03 12.94
N SER A 57 -8.98 -5.25 12.17
CA SER A 57 -7.59 -5.12 12.66
C SER A 57 -7.13 -3.66 12.78
N MET A 58 -7.82 -2.71 12.14
CA MET A 58 -7.48 -1.30 12.19
C MET A 58 -7.94 -0.64 13.49
N GLY A 59 -7.17 0.35 13.97
CA GLY A 59 -7.61 1.23 15.04
C GLY A 59 -8.85 2.04 14.62
N PRO A 60 -9.85 2.23 15.51
CA PRO A 60 -11.15 2.80 15.14
C PRO A 60 -11.07 4.24 14.61
N THR A 61 -10.12 5.03 15.11
CA THR A 61 -9.91 6.43 14.73
C THR A 61 -8.76 6.62 13.72
N LYS A 62 -8.40 5.58 12.96
CA LYS A 62 -7.45 5.71 11.85
C LYS A 62 -7.91 6.79 10.87
N ALA A 63 -6.92 7.46 10.26
CA ALA A 63 -7.16 8.55 9.32
C ALA A 63 -8.16 8.12 8.24
N PRO A 64 -9.15 8.96 7.91
CA PRO A 64 -10.18 8.61 6.95
C PRO A 64 -9.61 8.50 5.54
N GLY A 65 -10.28 7.70 4.71
CA GLY A 65 -10.03 7.68 3.27
C GLY A 65 -10.49 8.99 2.61
N PRO A 66 -10.33 9.11 1.27
CA PRO A 66 -10.80 10.27 0.51
C PRO A 66 -12.28 10.62 0.76
N GLU A 67 -13.09 9.60 1.06
CA GLU A 67 -14.53 9.71 1.35
C GLU A 67 -14.84 10.26 2.77
N GLY A 68 -13.83 10.46 3.62
CA GLY A 68 -14.01 11.08 4.95
C GLY A 68 -14.44 10.13 6.08
N PHE A 69 -14.76 8.86 5.80
CA PHE A 69 -15.14 7.89 6.84
C PHE A 69 -13.94 7.31 7.58
N GLN A 70 -14.03 7.26 8.92
CA GLN A 70 -13.08 6.55 9.78
C GLN A 70 -13.35 5.04 9.75
N ALA A 71 -12.34 4.23 10.11
CA ALA A 71 -12.48 2.77 10.19
C ALA A 71 -13.65 2.33 11.10
N LEU A 72 -13.91 3.06 12.18
CA LEU A 72 -15.03 2.83 13.10
C LEU A 72 -16.39 2.72 12.41
N PHE A 73 -16.61 3.48 11.32
CA PHE A 73 -17.85 3.46 10.57
C PHE A 73 -18.14 2.03 10.10
N PHE A 74 -17.20 1.42 9.38
CA PHE A 74 -17.31 0.07 8.82
C PHE A 74 -17.19 -1.05 9.86
N GLN A 75 -16.70 -0.75 11.07
CA GLN A 75 -16.60 -1.72 12.16
C GLN A 75 -17.89 -1.84 12.97
N LYS A 76 -18.75 -0.81 12.97
CA LYS A 76 -19.92 -0.75 13.86
C LYS A 76 -21.26 -0.52 13.16
N PHE A 77 -21.28 0.08 11.98
CA PHE A 77 -22.48 0.46 11.25
C PHE A 77 -22.52 -0.23 9.89
#